data_AF-A0A5E6PUG9-F1
#
_entry.id   AF-A0A5E6PUG9-F1
#
_cell.length_a   1.000
_cell.length_b   1.000
_cell.length_c   1.000
_cell.angle_alpha   90.00
_cell.angle_beta   90.00
_cell.angle_gamma   90.00
#
_symmetry.space_group_name_H-M   'P 1'
#
loop_
_entity.id
_entity.type
_entity.pdbx_description
1 polymer ?
#
loop_
_entity_poly.entity_id
_entity_poly.type
_entity_poly.pdbx_seq_one_letter_code
_entity_poly.pdbx_strand_id
1 'polypeptide(L)'
;MESKIHANKGWQRIGKIPSAGNLYADGTWCFNTRERDARTCDAKGYGVGKGNYYIMNIDKGDKKYPYSGEKAIVGQAIFRVGENGSPEALGLRGAFSGGEDVWMMINDTFDGLDDNDGSLQLRFVPAGGRSLDPTNSLGDPIGTQYPKDTFTN
;
A
#
# COMPACT_ATOMS: atom_id res chain seq x y z
N MET A 1 -16.50 1.02 -4.64
CA MET A 1 -15.05 0.80 -4.51
C MET A 1 -14.82 0.14 -3.16
N GLU A 2 -14.02 -0.91 -3.10
CA GLU A 2 -13.61 -1.52 -1.84
C GLU A 2 -12.85 -0.49 -1.00
N SER A 3 -13.00 -0.63 0.31
CA SER A 3 -12.33 0.28 1.25
C SER A 3 -10.97 -0.26 1.69
N LYS A 4 -10.66 -1.55 1.45
CA LYS A 4 -9.45 -2.20 1.96
C LYS A 4 -8.90 -3.23 0.98
N ILE A 5 -7.61 -3.51 1.13
CA ILE A 5 -6.92 -4.65 0.50
C ILE A 5 -6.21 -5.46 1.58
N HIS A 6 -6.26 -6.78 1.49
CA HIS A 6 -5.65 -7.69 2.45
C HIS A 6 -4.35 -8.29 1.91
N ALA A 7 -3.36 -8.48 2.77
CA ALA A 7 -2.05 -9.01 2.37
C ALA A 7 -2.06 -10.51 2.04
N ASN A 8 -3.00 -11.26 2.63
CA ASN A 8 -3.10 -12.71 2.49
C ASN A 8 -4.02 -13.17 1.35
N LYS A 9 -4.23 -12.31 0.36
CA LYS A 9 -5.10 -12.57 -0.78
C LYS A 9 -4.34 -12.21 -2.06
N GLY A 10 -4.63 -12.96 -3.12
CA GLY A 10 -4.19 -12.63 -4.47
C GLY A 10 -4.84 -11.33 -4.98
N TRP A 11 -4.93 -11.19 -6.30
CA TRP A 11 -5.57 -10.03 -6.92
C TRP A 11 -6.99 -9.80 -6.42
N GLN A 12 -7.20 -8.66 -5.77
CA GLN A 12 -8.48 -8.20 -5.24
C GLN A 12 -9.02 -7.09 -6.14
N ARG A 13 -10.23 -7.26 -6.68
CA ARG A 13 -10.92 -6.19 -7.39
C ARG A 13 -11.37 -5.13 -6.39
N ILE A 14 -10.80 -3.93 -6.47
CA ILE A 14 -11.24 -2.81 -5.64
C ILE A 14 -12.35 -2.01 -6.33
N GLY A 15 -12.55 -2.22 -7.63
CA GLY A 15 -13.62 -1.63 -8.43
C GLY A 15 -13.15 -0.42 -9.22
N LYS A 16 -14.13 0.30 -9.79
CA LYS A 16 -13.85 1.42 -10.70
C LYS A 16 -13.48 2.71 -9.96
N ILE A 17 -12.45 3.39 -10.46
CA ILE A 17 -12.09 4.75 -10.08
C ILE A 17 -13.25 5.70 -10.44
N PRO A 18 -13.76 6.53 -9.52
CA PRO A 18 -14.99 7.31 -9.76
C PRO A 18 -14.77 8.53 -10.67
N SER A 19 -13.59 9.14 -10.60
CA SER A 19 -13.19 10.32 -11.37
C SER A 19 -11.66 10.36 -11.49
N ALA A 20 -11.09 11.28 -12.27
CA ALA A 20 -9.63 11.44 -12.26
C ALA A 20 -9.15 11.81 -10.84
N GLY A 21 -8.03 11.24 -10.38
CA GLY A 21 -7.51 11.50 -9.03
C GLY A 21 -6.43 10.53 -8.58
N ASN A 22 -6.00 10.64 -7.33
CA ASN A 22 -4.96 9.78 -6.74
C ASN A 22 -5.57 8.74 -5.82
N LEU A 23 -5.04 7.52 -5.85
CA LEU A 23 -5.38 6.45 -4.94
C LEU A 23 -4.23 6.23 -3.97
N TYR A 24 -4.53 6.28 -2.68
CA TYR A 24 -3.61 5.99 -1.59
C TYR A 24 -4.03 4.71 -0.88
N ALA A 25 -3.05 4.03 -0.29
CA ALA A 25 -3.26 2.90 0.60
C ALA A 25 -2.52 3.21 1.90
N ASP A 26 -3.27 3.40 2.98
CA ASP A 26 -2.78 3.85 4.28
C ASP A 26 -2.80 2.68 5.29
N GLY A 27 -1.90 2.72 6.27
CA GLY A 27 -1.76 1.68 7.29
C GLY A 27 -0.58 0.75 7.03
N THR A 28 -0.65 -0.46 7.60
CA THR A 28 0.46 -1.41 7.60
C THR A 28 -0.05 -2.84 7.45
N TRP A 29 0.75 -3.67 6.80
CA TRP A 29 0.54 -5.12 6.73
C TRP A 29 1.86 -5.86 6.93
N CYS A 30 1.81 -7.18 7.06
CA CYS A 30 3.00 -8.01 7.26
C CYS A 30 3.07 -9.07 6.16
N PHE A 31 4.21 -9.16 5.48
CA PHE A 31 4.45 -10.13 4.39
C PHE A 31 5.20 -11.40 4.85
N ASN A 32 5.34 -11.60 6.17
CA ASN A 32 5.76 -12.85 6.78
C ASN A 32 5.59 -12.72 8.29
N THR A 33 4.53 -13.33 8.81
CA THR A 33 4.12 -13.24 10.22
C THR A 33 5.08 -13.89 11.20
N ARG A 34 5.99 -14.77 10.75
CA ARG A 34 7.04 -15.38 11.60
C ARG A 34 8.15 -14.38 11.95
N GLU A 35 8.32 -13.33 11.15
CA GLU A 35 9.33 -12.29 11.32
C GLU A 35 8.68 -10.90 11.43
N ARG A 36 7.51 -10.80 12.08
CA ARG A 36 6.65 -9.61 12.08
C ARG A 36 7.37 -8.27 12.27
N ASP A 37 8.27 -8.19 13.25
CA ASP A 37 9.00 -6.96 13.56
C ASP A 37 9.88 -6.48 12.39
N ALA A 38 10.40 -7.41 11.58
CA ALA A 38 11.23 -7.12 10.40
C ALA A 38 10.44 -7.07 9.09
N ARG A 39 9.17 -7.52 9.07
CA ARG A 39 8.36 -7.72 7.85
C ARG A 39 7.07 -6.91 7.82
N THR A 40 6.79 -6.14 8.88
CA THR A 40 5.67 -5.19 8.87
C THR A 40 6.07 -3.93 8.11
N CYS A 41 5.29 -3.56 7.10
CA CYS A 41 5.58 -2.42 6.22
C CYS A 41 4.32 -1.66 5.81
N ASP A 42 4.53 -0.45 5.28
CA ASP A 42 3.51 0.37 4.65
C ASP A 42 3.25 -0.03 3.18
N ALA A 43 2.37 0.71 2.50
CA ALA A 43 2.05 0.49 1.09
C ALA A 43 3.21 0.66 0.11
N LYS A 44 4.32 1.27 0.51
CA LYS A 44 5.54 1.39 -0.31
C LYS A 44 6.49 0.23 -0.07
N GLY A 45 6.17 -0.67 0.85
CA GLY A 45 7.06 -1.73 1.28
C GLY A 45 8.18 -1.20 2.16
N TYR A 46 7.98 -0.09 2.90
CA TYR A 46 8.96 0.41 3.87
C TYR A 46 8.52 0.07 5.30
N GLY A 47 9.50 -0.27 6.14
CA GLY A 47 9.28 -0.59 7.54
C GLY A 47 8.69 0.57 8.32
N VAL A 48 7.80 0.24 9.25
CA VAL A 48 7.02 1.18 10.08
C VAL A 48 7.31 0.93 11.56
N GLY A 49 8.45 1.41 12.06
CA GLY A 49 8.79 1.28 13.50
C GLY A 49 10.28 1.21 13.81
N LYS A 50 10.59 1.04 15.10
CA LYS A 50 11.96 0.85 15.61
C LYS A 50 12.26 -0.66 15.69
N GLY A 51 12.94 -1.17 14.68
CA GLY A 51 13.40 -2.56 14.58
C GLY A 51 14.39 -2.73 13.41
N ASN A 52 14.94 -3.93 13.25
CA ASN A 52 15.82 -4.26 12.13
C ASN A 52 14.98 -4.57 10.89
N TYR A 53 14.39 -3.53 10.29
CA TYR A 53 13.73 -3.66 9.00
C TYR A 53 14.76 -3.70 7.87
N TYR A 54 14.64 -4.69 6.98
CA TYR A 54 15.45 -4.78 5.77
C TYR A 54 14.54 -4.73 4.56
N ILE A 55 14.74 -3.71 3.72
CA ILE A 55 14.08 -3.61 2.41
C ILE A 55 14.52 -4.80 1.57
N MET A 56 13.58 -5.67 1.21
CA MET A 56 13.82 -6.79 0.31
C MET A 56 13.54 -6.34 -1.12
N ASN A 57 14.60 -6.01 -1.86
CA ASN A 57 14.48 -5.71 -3.28
C ASN A 57 14.21 -6.99 -4.07
N ILE A 58 13.39 -6.87 -5.11
CA ILE A 58 13.10 -7.95 -6.06
C ILE A 58 13.92 -7.70 -7.33
N ASP A 59 14.62 -8.73 -7.79
CA ASP A 59 15.41 -8.66 -9.02
C ASP A 59 14.50 -8.44 -10.23
N LYS A 60 14.96 -7.58 -11.15
CA LYS A 60 14.17 -7.23 -12.33
C LYS A 60 13.89 -8.46 -13.18
N GLY A 61 12.61 -8.72 -13.45
CA GLY A 61 12.17 -9.87 -14.25
C GLY A 61 12.06 -11.20 -13.50
N ASP A 62 12.25 -11.22 -12.17
CA ASP A 62 11.89 -12.38 -11.37
C ASP A 62 10.37 -12.63 -11.50
N LYS A 63 10.02 -13.83 -11.98
CA LYS A 63 8.64 -14.23 -12.29
C LYS A 63 7.91 -14.82 -11.09
N LYS A 64 8.59 -15.02 -9.96
CA LYS A 64 7.96 -15.45 -8.71
C LYS A 64 7.06 -14.38 -8.13
N TYR A 65 7.39 -13.12 -8.36
CA TYR A 65 6.66 -11.96 -7.88
C TYR A 65 5.74 -11.40 -8.97
N PRO A 66 4.55 -10.91 -8.61
CA PRO A 66 3.65 -10.27 -9.57
C PRO A 66 4.24 -9.01 -10.19
N TYR A 67 5.06 -8.26 -9.44
CA TYR A 67 5.79 -7.10 -9.94
C TYR A 67 7.28 -7.20 -9.63
N SER A 68 8.09 -7.22 -10.69
CA SER A 68 9.55 -7.21 -10.65
C SER A 68 10.12 -6.12 -11.57
N GLY A 69 9.51 -4.93 -11.53
CA GLY A 69 9.98 -3.74 -12.25
C GLY A 69 11.13 -3.02 -11.55
N GLU A 70 11.40 -1.78 -11.98
CA GLU A 70 12.43 -0.95 -11.33
C GLU A 70 12.02 -0.62 -9.88
N LYS A 71 12.95 -0.79 -8.93
CA LYS A 71 12.73 -0.56 -7.49
C LYS A 71 11.57 -1.39 -6.91
N ALA A 72 11.33 -2.57 -7.47
CA ALA A 72 10.36 -3.51 -6.90
C ALA A 72 10.83 -4.00 -5.53
N ILE A 73 9.94 -3.92 -4.54
CA ILE A 73 10.18 -4.31 -3.15
C ILE A 73 9.11 -5.33 -2.74
N VAL A 74 9.50 -6.30 -1.91
CA VAL A 74 8.56 -7.24 -1.28
C VAL A 74 7.69 -6.49 -0.27
N GLY A 75 6.39 -6.76 -0.28
CA GLY A 75 5.42 -6.13 0.62
C GLY A 75 4.90 -4.77 0.16
N GLN A 76 5.37 -4.21 -0.97
CA GLN A 76 4.78 -2.99 -1.51
C GLN A 76 3.37 -3.27 -2.07
N ALA A 77 2.48 -2.29 -2.03
CA ALA A 77 1.18 -2.38 -2.70
C ALA A 77 1.36 -2.21 -4.21
N ILE A 78 0.79 -3.14 -4.98
CA ILE A 78 0.77 -3.13 -6.44
C ILE A 78 -0.67 -3.11 -6.95
N PHE A 79 -0.83 -2.63 -8.17
CA PHE A 79 -2.11 -2.60 -8.85
C PHE A 79 -1.99 -3.01 -10.31
N ARG A 80 -3.13 -3.29 -10.94
CA ARG A 80 -3.29 -3.39 -12.39
C ARG A 80 -4.65 -2.83 -12.79
N VAL A 81 -4.73 -2.29 -14.00
CA VAL A 81 -6.00 -1.82 -14.59
C VAL A 81 -6.60 -2.94 -15.44
N GLY A 82 -7.82 -3.33 -15.10
CA GLY A 82 -8.46 -4.53 -15.63
C GLY A 82 -7.87 -5.82 -15.04
N GLU A 83 -8.62 -6.91 -15.19
CA GLU A 83 -8.24 -8.21 -14.63
C GLU A 83 -6.94 -8.78 -15.24
N ASN A 84 -6.56 -8.37 -16.44
CA ASN A 84 -5.36 -8.86 -17.13
C ASN A 84 -4.32 -7.77 -17.39
N GLY A 85 -4.44 -6.62 -16.71
CA GLY A 85 -3.47 -5.53 -16.85
C GLY A 85 -2.08 -5.90 -16.33
N SER A 86 -1.07 -5.18 -16.81
CA SER A 86 0.30 -5.28 -16.29
C SER A 86 0.37 -4.75 -14.86
N PRO A 87 1.02 -5.48 -13.94
CA PRO A 87 1.24 -4.99 -12.58
C PRO A 87 2.15 -3.76 -12.55
N GLU A 88 1.80 -2.79 -11.72
CA GLU A 88 2.55 -1.56 -11.44
C GLU A 88 2.60 -1.33 -9.92
N ALA A 89 3.67 -0.68 -9.44
CA ALA A 89 3.75 -0.23 -8.05
C ALA A 89 2.81 0.96 -7.82
N LEU A 90 1.96 0.89 -6.78
CA LEU A 90 1.03 1.98 -6.47
C LEU A 90 1.77 3.30 -6.24
N GLY A 91 2.88 3.26 -5.50
CA GLY A 91 3.68 4.44 -5.15
C GLY A 91 4.41 5.11 -6.33
N LEU A 92 4.45 4.48 -7.51
CA LEU A 92 5.06 5.05 -8.72
C LEU A 92 4.04 5.63 -9.70
N ARG A 93 2.75 5.31 -9.52
CA ARG A 93 1.68 5.83 -10.39
C ARG A 93 1.39 7.28 -10.04
N GLY A 94 1.14 8.10 -11.07
CA GLY A 94 0.53 9.41 -10.92
C GLY A 94 -0.98 9.32 -10.70
N ALA A 95 -1.73 10.22 -11.32
CA ALA A 95 -3.20 10.18 -11.24
C ALA A 95 -3.78 9.00 -12.04
N PHE A 96 -4.83 8.41 -11.49
CA PHE A 96 -5.77 7.51 -12.18
C PHE A 96 -6.78 8.32 -12.98
N SER A 97 -7.29 7.69 -14.04
CA SER A 97 -8.42 8.20 -14.83
C SER A 97 -9.73 7.67 -14.28
N GLY A 98 -10.80 8.47 -14.40
CA GLY A 98 -12.15 8.01 -14.07
C GLY A 98 -12.54 6.79 -14.91
N GLY A 99 -13.17 5.80 -14.28
CA GLY A 99 -13.68 4.59 -14.91
C GLY A 99 -12.72 3.39 -14.94
N GLU A 100 -11.44 3.57 -14.63
CA GLU A 100 -10.45 2.49 -14.57
C GLU A 100 -10.86 1.44 -13.52
N ASP A 101 -11.02 0.17 -13.92
CA ASP A 101 -11.35 -0.93 -13.00
C ASP A 101 -10.07 -1.48 -12.39
N VAL A 102 -9.83 -1.18 -11.11
CA VAL A 102 -8.54 -1.43 -10.47
C VAL A 102 -8.59 -2.73 -9.68
N TRP A 103 -7.52 -3.51 -9.83
CA TRP A 103 -7.22 -4.69 -9.03
C TRP A 103 -5.92 -4.46 -8.28
N MET A 104 -5.84 -4.90 -7.03
CA MET A 104 -4.69 -4.66 -6.16
C MET A 104 -4.26 -5.92 -5.43
N MET A 105 -2.99 -5.95 -5.02
CA MET A 105 -2.36 -7.04 -4.28
C MET A 105 -1.14 -6.52 -3.52
N ILE A 106 -0.68 -7.28 -2.52
CA ILE A 106 0.69 -7.14 -2.01
C ILE A 106 1.69 -7.68 -3.03
N ASN A 107 2.87 -7.08 -3.14
CA ASN A 107 3.95 -7.63 -3.95
C ASN A 107 4.72 -8.67 -3.14
N ASP A 108 4.24 -9.90 -3.17
CA ASP A 108 4.88 -11.06 -2.59
C ASP A 108 4.83 -12.21 -3.60
N THR A 109 5.55 -13.29 -3.36
CA THR A 109 5.50 -14.46 -4.24
C THR A 109 4.08 -15.01 -4.32
N PHE A 110 3.69 -15.55 -5.49
CA PHE A 110 2.35 -16.12 -5.68
C PHE A 110 2.02 -17.23 -4.67
N ASP A 111 3.03 -17.96 -4.21
CA ASP A 111 2.90 -19.07 -3.27
C ASP A 111 3.16 -18.66 -1.81
N GLY A 112 3.52 -17.40 -1.54
CA GLY A 112 3.90 -16.89 -0.21
C GLY A 112 2.86 -15.98 0.44
N LEU A 113 1.57 -16.14 0.11
CA LEU A 113 0.52 -15.28 0.68
C LEU A 113 -0.07 -15.83 1.98
N ASP A 114 0.20 -17.10 2.30
CA ASP A 114 -0.43 -17.82 3.40
C ASP A 114 0.09 -17.38 4.79
N ASP A 115 1.33 -16.91 4.86
CA ASP A 115 1.93 -16.36 6.08
C ASP A 115 1.87 -14.83 6.16
N ASN A 116 1.07 -14.19 5.31
CA ASN A 116 0.81 -12.76 5.31
C ASN A 116 -0.39 -12.40 6.19
N ASP A 117 -0.41 -11.19 6.75
CA ASP A 117 -1.60 -10.67 7.42
C ASP A 117 -1.70 -9.14 7.42
N GLY A 118 -2.82 -8.63 7.95
CA GLY A 118 -3.13 -7.20 7.94
C GLY A 118 -3.78 -6.73 6.65
N SER A 119 -4.00 -5.42 6.59
CA SER A 119 -4.71 -4.78 5.47
C SER A 119 -4.33 -3.32 5.37
N LEU A 120 -4.37 -2.79 4.15
CA LEU A 120 -4.27 -1.35 3.90
C LEU A 120 -5.65 -0.76 3.64
N GLN A 121 -5.89 0.41 4.20
CA GLN A 121 -7.09 1.21 3.99
C GLN A 121 -6.92 2.04 2.72
N LEU A 122 -7.84 1.90 1.78
CA LEU A 122 -7.82 2.67 0.54
C LEU A 122 -8.47 4.04 0.75
N ARG A 123 -7.84 5.07 0.18
CA ARG A 123 -8.32 6.45 0.18
C ARG A 123 -8.13 7.05 -1.21
N PHE A 124 -9.24 7.47 -1.82
CA PHE A 124 -9.23 8.13 -3.11
C PHE A 124 -9.36 9.65 -2.93
N VAL A 125 -8.53 10.42 -3.64
CA VAL A 125 -8.55 11.89 -3.66
C VAL A 125 -8.77 12.36 -5.10
N PRO A 126 -9.93 12.96 -5.43
CA PRO A 126 -10.19 13.48 -6.77
C PRO A 126 -9.17 14.54 -7.20
N ALA A 127 -8.89 14.62 -8.49
CA ALA A 127 -8.06 15.67 -9.08
C ALA A 127 -8.64 17.06 -8.78
N GLY A 128 -7.80 18.00 -8.35
CA GLY A 128 -8.22 19.32 -7.88
C GLY A 128 -8.81 19.33 -6.46
N GLY A 129 -9.06 18.18 -5.85
CA GLY A 129 -9.29 18.06 -4.42
C GLY A 129 -8.00 18.37 -3.66
N ARG A 130 -8.10 19.10 -2.54
CA ARG A 130 -6.97 19.18 -1.61
C ARG A 130 -6.70 17.77 -1.09
N SER A 131 -5.46 17.30 -1.21
CA SER A 131 -4.97 16.18 -0.40
C SER A 131 -5.17 16.60 1.05
N LEU A 132 -6.20 16.07 1.70
CA LEU A 132 -6.20 16.08 3.15
C LEU A 132 -5.06 15.13 3.50
N ASP A 133 -3.92 15.69 3.89
CA ASP A 133 -2.86 14.91 4.53
C ASP A 133 -3.52 14.00 5.56
N PRO A 134 -3.15 12.71 5.62
CA PRO A 134 -3.82 11.79 6.51
C PRO A 134 -3.76 12.39 7.91
N THR A 135 -4.91 12.48 8.57
CA THR A 135 -5.02 13.11 9.88
C THR A 135 -5.11 12.03 10.96
N ASN A 136 -4.58 12.31 12.16
CA ASN A 136 -4.86 11.49 13.33
C ASN A 136 -6.38 11.55 13.68
N SER A 137 -6.82 10.81 14.71
CA SER A 137 -8.22 10.86 15.18
C SER A 137 -8.69 12.23 15.70
N LEU A 138 -7.81 13.23 15.71
CA LEU A 138 -8.07 14.62 16.12
C LEU A 138 -8.06 15.61 14.95
N GLY A 139 -7.76 15.17 13.72
CA GLY A 139 -7.73 16.06 12.55
C GLY A 139 -6.36 16.71 12.26
N ASP A 140 -5.29 16.33 12.97
CA ASP A 140 -3.94 16.85 12.72
C ASP A 140 -3.18 16.03 11.67
N PRO A 141 -2.39 16.63 10.78
CA PRO A 141 -1.55 15.88 9.83
C PRO A 141 -0.67 14.82 10.52
N ILE A 142 -0.62 13.60 9.98
CA ILE A 142 0.28 12.55 10.45
C ILE A 142 1.72 13.03 10.28
N GLY A 143 2.44 13.13 11.40
CA GLY A 143 3.82 13.64 11.46
C GLY A 143 3.98 14.93 12.26
N THR A 144 2.90 15.64 12.61
CA THR A 144 2.94 16.85 13.47
C THR A 144 2.67 16.55 14.95
N GLN A 145 3.00 15.35 15.43
CA GLN A 145 2.84 15.03 16.86
C GLN A 145 3.73 15.95 17.69
N TYR A 146 3.13 16.96 18.32
CA TYR A 146 3.75 17.67 19.43
C TYR A 146 4.02 16.66 20.56
N PRO A 147 5.15 16.78 21.27
CA PRO A 147 5.40 15.98 22.47
C PRO A 147 4.20 16.06 23.40
N LYS A 148 3.83 14.93 24.00
CA LYS A 148 2.61 14.70 24.77
C LYS A 148 2.46 15.55 26.05
N ASP A 149 3.32 16.55 26.25
CA ASP A 149 3.47 17.29 27.51
C ASP A 149 3.07 18.77 27.44
N THR A 150 2.56 19.29 26.30
CA THR A 150 2.22 20.72 26.19
C THR A 150 0.81 21.10 26.68
N PHE A 151 0.02 20.14 27.18
CA PHE A 151 -1.28 20.41 27.79
C PHE A 151 -1.32 19.87 29.21
N THR A 152 -0.65 20.58 30.12
CA THR A 152 -1.06 20.61 31.53
C THR A 152 -1.69 21.97 31.78
N ASN A 153 -2.88 21.96 32.40
CA ASN A 153 -3.58 23.14 32.91
C ASN A 153 -2.74 23.92 33.91
#